data_AF-X1I3L7-F1
#
_entry.id   AF-X1I3L7-F1
#
_cell.length_a   1.000
_cell.length_b   1.000
_cell.length_c   1.000
_cell.angle_alpha   90.00
_cell.angle_beta   90.00
_cell.angle_gamma   90.00
#
_symmetry.space_group_name_H-M   'P 1'
#
loop_
_entity.id
_entity.type
_entity.pdbx_description
1 polymer ?
#
loop_
_entity_poly.entity_id
_entity_poly.type
_entity_poly.pdbx_seq_one_letter_code
_entity_poly.pdbx_strand_id
1 'polypeptide(L)' 'PIFVAYQGKVYDVSSSFLWKKGNHQVLHKAGLDLTEELKVAPHGAEMLEKFPVVGILEHSC' A
#
# COMPACT_ATOMS: atom_id res chain seq x y z
N PRO A 1 1.69 13.10 1.34
CA PRO A 1 1.00 11.85 1.73
C PRO A 1 1.38 10.74 0.74
N ILE A 2 1.44 9.49 1.19
CA ILE A 2 1.85 8.32 0.42
C ILE A 2 0.86 7.20 0.75
N PHE A 3 0.07 6.81 -0.23
CA PHE A 3 -1.04 5.86 -0.05
C PHE A 3 -0.83 4.60 -0.87
N VAL A 4 -1.31 3.47 -0.38
CA VAL A 4 -1.42 2.22 -1.16
C VAL A 4 -2.77 1.59 -0.84
N ALA A 5 -3.34 0.87 -1.81
CA ALA A 5 -4.54 0.08 -1.58
C ALA A 5 -4.20 -1.42 -1.46
N TYR A 6 -4.95 -2.11 -0.61
CA TYR A 6 -4.91 -3.55 -0.46
C TYR A 6 -6.30 -4.06 -0.07
N GLN A 7 -6.86 -4.97 -0.86
CA GLN A 7 -8.20 -5.54 -0.72
C GLN A 7 -9.28 -4.47 -0.51
N GLY A 8 -9.25 -3.42 -1.33
CA GLY A 8 -10.19 -2.31 -1.27
C GLY A 8 -9.98 -1.34 -0.10
N LYS A 9 -9.01 -1.55 0.80
CA LYS A 9 -8.68 -0.58 1.86
C LYS A 9 -7.51 0.28 1.45
N VAL A 10 -7.57 1.59 1.74
CA VAL A 10 -6.48 2.53 1.49
C VAL A 10 -5.70 2.78 2.78
N TYR A 11 -4.39 2.53 2.76
CA TYR A 11 -3.49 2.69 3.90
C TYR A 11 -2.58 3.91 3.71
N ASP A 12 -2.37 4.68 4.78
CA ASP A 12 -1.37 5.75 4.79
C ASP A 12 0.00 5.25 5.27
N VAL A 13 0.89 5.04 4.31
CA VAL A 13 2.26 4.55 4.54
C VAL A 13 3.29 5.69 4.61
N SER A 14 2.84 6.95 4.77
CA SER A 14 3.71 8.14 4.78
C SER A 14 4.80 8.11 5.86
N SER A 15 4.56 7.43 6.98
CA SER A 15 5.53 7.31 8.08
C SER A 15 6.63 6.26 7.83
N SER A 16 6.50 5.44 6.77
CA SER A 16 7.44 4.37 6.48
C SER A 16 8.65 4.86 5.69
N PHE A 17 9.85 4.62 6.24
CA PHE A 17 11.11 4.86 5.51
C PHE A 17 11.19 4.03 4.21
N LEU A 18 10.61 2.83 4.21
CA LEU A 18 10.61 1.93 3.05
C LEU A 18 9.69 2.38 1.91
N TRP A 19 8.85 3.39 2.15
CA TRP A 19 7.95 3.99 1.15
C TRP A 19 8.36 5.42 0.78
N LYS A 20 9.56 5.88 1.16
CA LYS A 20 10.00 7.26 0.98
C LYS A 20 9.85 7.71 -0.48
N LYS A 21 9.28 8.91 -0.66
CA LYS A 21 8.92 9.47 -1.98
C LYS A 21 7.96 8.59 -2.81
N GLY A 22 7.20 7.72 -2.15
CA GLY A 22 6.25 6.82 -2.79
C GLY A 22 6.87 5.67 -3.57
N ASN A 23 8.12 5.30 -3.30
CA ASN A 23 8.78 4.16 -3.92
C ASN A 23 9.04 3.08 -2.87
N HIS A 24 8.84 1.82 -3.25
CA HIS A 24 9.14 0.67 -2.40
C HIS A 24 9.91 -0.39 -3.17
N GLN A 25 11.13 -0.68 -2.70
CA GLN A 25 12.06 -1.67 -3.27
C GLN A 25 12.26 -1.57 -4.79
N VAL A 26 12.21 -0.36 -5.36
CA VAL A 26 12.30 -0.06 -6.82
C VAL A 26 11.11 -0.57 -7.65
N LEU A 27 10.49 -1.68 -7.25
CA LEU A 27 9.45 -2.39 -7.97
C LEU A 27 8.07 -1.76 -7.83
N HIS A 28 7.77 -1.17 -6.68
CA HIS A 28 6.41 -0.72 -6.37
C HIS A 28 6.34 0.79 -6.16
N LYS A 29 5.19 1.35 -6.55
CA LYS A 29 4.88 2.77 -6.38
C LYS A 29 3.61 2.93 -5.54
N ALA A 30 3.59 3.98 -4.74
CA ALA A 30 2.40 4.44 -4.07
C ALA A 30 1.35 4.97 -5.06
N GLY A 31 0.10 5.02 -4.63
CA GLY A 31 -1.07 5.42 -5.40
C GLY A 31 -1.72 4.28 -6.16
N LEU A 32 -1.29 3.03 -5.94
CA LEU A 32 -1.78 1.84 -6.62
C LEU A 32 -2.47 0.88 -5.64
N ASP A 33 -3.36 0.06 -6.18
CA ASP A 33 -3.77 -1.19 -5.52
C ASP A 33 -2.67 -2.23 -5.71
N LEU A 34 -2.12 -2.71 -4.60
CA LEU A 34 -1.01 -3.66 -4.56
C LEU A 34 -1.46 -5.05 -4.08
N THR A 35 -2.76 -5.35 -4.19
CA THR A 35 -3.35 -6.61 -3.74
C THR A 35 -2.70 -7.83 -4.40
N GLU A 36 -2.40 -7.76 -5.69
CA GLU A 36 -1.81 -8.88 -6.43
C GLU A 36 -0.30 -8.96 -6.19
N GLU A 37 0.38 -7.82 -6.13
CA GLU A 37 1.81 -7.71 -5.87
C GLU A 37 2.18 -8.27 -4.50
N LEU A 38 1.31 -8.10 -3.50
CA LEU A 38 1.55 -8.61 -2.16
C LEU A 38 1.55 -10.15 -2.11
N LYS A 39 0.89 -10.84 -3.05
CA LYS A 39 0.87 -12.33 -3.11
C LYS A 39 2.25 -12.93 -3.36
N VAL A 40 3.15 -12.18 -3.99
CA VAL A 40 4.51 -12.62 -4.34
C VAL A 40 5.59 -11.87 -3.54
N ALA A 41 5.19 -11.06 -2.57
CA ALA A 41 6.10 -10.33 -1.70
C ALA A 41 6.79 -11.26 -0.69
N PRO A 42 7.98 -10.91 -0.18
CA PRO A 42 8.70 -11.69 0.84
C PRO A 42 8.09 -11.55 2.26
N HIS A 43 6.93 -10.92 2.40
CA HIS A 43 6.20 -10.68 3.64
C HIS A 43 4.70 -10.63 3.36
N GLY A 44 3.84 -10.72 4.39
CA GLY A 44 2.40 -10.66 4.22
C GLY A 44 1.79 -9.28 4.51
N ALA A 45 0.46 -9.27 4.60
CA ALA A 45 -0.36 -8.09 4.86
C ALA A 45 -0.27 -7.56 6.30
N GLU A 46 0.29 -8.34 7.23
CA GLU A 46 0.57 -7.91 8.61
C GLU A 46 1.47 -6.66 8.67
N MET A 47 2.25 -6.41 7.61
CA MET A 47 3.03 -5.19 7.48
C MET A 47 2.17 -3.94 7.27
N LEU A 48 1.00 -4.07 6.63
CA LEU A 48 0.05 -2.98 6.39
C LEU A 48 -0.76 -2.63 7.65
N GLU A 49 -0.97 -3.59 8.57
CA GLU A 49 -1.70 -3.37 9.83
C GLU A 49 -1.03 -2.33 10.75
N LYS A 50 0.25 -2.04 10.52
CA LYS A 50 1.01 -1.00 11.24
C LYS A 50 0.62 0.42 10.82
N PHE A 51 -0.16 0.56 9.75
CA PHE A 51 -0.53 1.84 9.14
C PHE A 51 -2.03 2.08 9.26
N PRO A 52 -2.46 3.35 9.42
CA PRO A 52 -3.87 3.67 9.51
C PRO A 52 -4.56 3.45 8.17
N VAL A 53 -5.76 2.86 8.22
CA VAL A 53 -6.69 2.82 7.09
C VAL A 53 -7.38 4.18 7.02
N VAL A 54 -7.25 4.86 5.88
CA VAL A 54 -7.74 6.23 5.66
C VAL A 54 -8.89 6.30 4.65
N GLY A 55 -9.28 5.18 4.06
CA GLY A 55 -10.39 5.13 3.12
C GLY A 55 -10.61 3.75 2.53
N ILE A 56 -11.57 3.69 1.61
CA ILE A 56 -11.91 2.53 0.79
C ILE A 56 -11.69 2.90 -0.67
N LEU A 57 -11.04 2.02 -1.43
CA LEU A 57 -10.85 2.19 -2.86
C LEU A 57 -12.16 1.84 -3.57
N GLU A 58 -12.74 2.82 -4.24
CA GLU A 58 -13.92 2.64 -5.09
C GLU A 58 -13.47 2.42 -6.53
N HIS A 59 -13.92 1.32 -7.14
CA HIS A 59 -13.80 1.14 -8.57
C HIS A 59 -15.08 1.69 -9.21
N SER A 60 -14.97 2.87 -9.84
CA SER A 60 -16.06 3.40 -10.64
C SER A 60 -16.27 2.50 -11.87
N CYS A 61 -17.52 2.09 -12.11
CA CYS A 61 -17.93 1.43 -13.35
C CYS A 61 -17.96 2.41 -14.53
#